data_AF-A0A3C1FMD5-F1
#
_entry.id   AF-A0A3C1FMD5-F1
#
_cell.length_a   1.000
_cell.length_b   1.000
_cell.length_c   1.000
_cell.angle_alpha   90.00
_cell.angle_beta   90.00
_cell.angle_gamma   90.00
#
_symmetry.space_group_name_H-M   'P 1'
#
loop_
_entity.id
_entity.type
_entity.pdbx_description
1 polymer ?
#
loop_
_entity_poly.entity_id
_entity_poly.type
_entity_poly.pdbx_seq_one_letter_code
_entity_poly.pdbx_strand_id
1 'polypeptide(L)'
;PLTVFFCFTKSGQLRALIYEVRNTFGDKHPYVIPIGDDGDGCAGKDGQAEDPENLENNKTHAVLTHRRDKGFYVSPFIGMAMQYRFRLRVPGEKLSVMIRETASEEADAELLIATLTGQRRPLRDRTLLLAFIRYPLMTLKVMAGIHFEALRLWRKGATFYSRDSLAAGQSEQKSEQVTGR
;
A
#
# COMPACT_ATOMS: atom_id res chain seq x y z
N PRO A 1 1.38 9.36 0.03
CA PRO A 1 -0.06 9.04 0.21
C PRO A 1 -0.49 7.89 -0.69
N LEU A 2 -1.51 7.13 -0.29
CA LEU A 2 -2.07 6.04 -1.10
C LEU A 2 -3.58 6.24 -1.28
N THR A 3 -4.05 6.04 -2.50
CA THR A 3 -5.47 5.92 -2.81
C THR A 3 -5.72 4.58 -3.49
N VAL A 4 -6.74 3.85 -3.03
CA VAL A 4 -7.09 2.52 -3.55
C VAL A 4 -8.45 2.59 -4.24
N PHE A 5 -8.50 2.21 -5.52
CA PHE A 5 -9.73 2.15 -6.29
C PHE A 5 -10.10 0.70 -6.59
N PHE A 6 -11.38 0.37 -6.36
CA PHE A 6 -11.99 -0.92 -6.68
C PHE A 6 -12.87 -0.74 -7.93
N CYS A 7 -12.51 -1.40 -9.03
CA CYS A 7 -13.19 -1.26 -10.31
C CYS A 7 -14.15 -2.45 -10.53
N PHE A 8 -15.45 -2.19 -10.45
CA PHE A 8 -16.49 -3.19 -10.65
C PHE A 8 -17.15 -3.06 -12.03
N THR A 9 -17.58 -4.19 -12.61
CA THR A 9 -18.47 -4.21 -13.77
C THR A 9 -19.87 -3.71 -13.40
N LYS A 10 -20.72 -3.48 -14.40
CA LYS A 10 -22.15 -3.21 -14.19
C LYS A 10 -22.88 -4.34 -13.45
N SER A 11 -22.39 -5.57 -13.56
CA SER A 11 -22.91 -6.74 -12.83
C SER A 11 -22.38 -6.87 -11.40
N GLY A 12 -21.52 -5.96 -10.94
CA GLY A 12 -20.94 -5.98 -9.59
C GLY A 12 -19.71 -6.88 -9.42
N GLN A 13 -19.14 -7.40 -10.51
CA GLN A 13 -17.92 -8.22 -10.47
C GLN A 13 -16.68 -7.32 -10.41
N LEU A 14 -15.75 -7.57 -9.50
CA LEU A 14 -14.46 -6.85 -9.44
C LEU A 14 -13.58 -7.26 -10.64
N ARG A 15 -13.05 -6.29 -11.38
CA ARG A 15 -12.19 -6.52 -12.56
C ARG A 15 -10.80 -5.91 -12.46
N ALA A 16 -10.63 -4.89 -11.63
CA ALA A 16 -9.32 -4.29 -11.42
C ALA A 16 -9.21 -3.62 -10.05
N LEU A 17 -7.98 -3.54 -9.57
CA LEU A 17 -7.56 -2.71 -8.46
C LEU A 17 -6.53 -1.70 -8.94
N ILE A 18 -6.64 -0.46 -8.46
CA ILE A 18 -5.67 0.58 -8.76
C ILE A 18 -5.15 1.16 -7.45
N TYR A 19 -3.82 1.11 -7.27
CA TYR A 19 -3.12 1.77 -6.17
C TYR A 19 -2.44 3.03 -6.72
N GLU A 20 -3.02 4.20 -6.46
CA GLU A 20 -2.36 5.46 -6.78
C GLU A 20 -1.46 5.86 -5.62
N VAL A 21 -0.15 5.77 -5.83
CA VAL A 21 0.86 6.16 -4.84
C VAL A 21 1.37 7.55 -5.18
N ARG A 22 1.44 8.43 -4.18
CA ARG A 22 1.96 9.80 -4.29
C ARG A 22 3.18 9.96 -3.38
N ASN A 23 4.20 10.65 -3.88
CA ASN A 23 5.38 11.02 -3.09
C ASN A 23 5.23 12.45 -2.53
N THR A 24 6.16 12.86 -1.68
CA THR A 24 6.22 14.21 -1.09
C THR A 24 6.72 15.28 -2.06
N PHE A 25 7.12 14.89 -3.28
CA PHE A 25 7.65 15.78 -4.32
C PHE A 25 6.59 16.17 -5.37
N GLY A 26 5.36 15.65 -5.23
CA GLY A 26 4.23 15.97 -6.12
C GLY A 26 3.99 14.95 -7.23
N ASP A 27 4.86 13.97 -7.40
CA ASP A 27 4.68 12.91 -8.40
C ASP A 27 3.64 11.89 -7.95
N LYS A 28 3.09 11.16 -8.93
CA LYS A 28 2.18 10.04 -8.70
C LYS A 28 2.49 8.86 -9.61
N HIS A 29 2.29 7.64 -9.10
CA HIS A 29 2.45 6.41 -9.85
C HIS A 29 1.26 5.46 -9.58
N PRO A 30 0.45 5.11 -10.60
CA PRO A 30 -0.63 4.14 -10.47
C PRO A 30 -0.13 2.72 -10.72
N TYR A 31 -0.33 1.82 -9.76
CA TYR A 31 -0.18 0.37 -9.96
C TYR A 31 -1.56 -0.22 -10.30
N VAL A 32 -1.73 -0.72 -11.52
CA VAL A 32 -2.98 -1.35 -11.99
C VAL A 32 -2.84 -2.87 -11.90
N ILE A 33 -3.80 -3.52 -11.25
CA ILE A 33 -3.84 -4.96 -11.07
C ILE A 33 -5.15 -5.50 -11.66
N PRO A 34 -5.11 -6.23 -12.78
CA PRO A 34 -6.28 -6.89 -13.31
C PRO A 34 -6.68 -8.07 -12.41
N ILE A 35 -7.99 -8.27 -12.25
CA ILE A 35 -8.59 -9.41 -11.54
C ILE A 35 -9.20 -10.34 -12.59
N GLY A 36 -8.72 -11.58 -12.63
CA GLY A 36 -9.20 -12.62 -13.53
C GLY A 36 -10.61 -13.10 -13.20
N ASP A 37 -11.22 -13.84 -14.11
CA ASP A 37 -12.60 -14.34 -13.96
C ASP A 37 -12.77 -15.24 -12.73
N ASP A 38 -11.70 -15.92 -12.30
CA ASP A 38 -11.67 -16.81 -11.14
C ASP A 38 -11.49 -16.07 -9.80
N GLY A 39 -11.44 -14.74 -9.81
CA GLY A 39 -11.14 -13.93 -8.61
C GLY A 39 -9.66 -13.95 -8.20
N ASP A 40 -8.86 -14.81 -8.83
CA ASP A 40 -7.42 -14.68 -8.84
C ASP A 40 -7.07 -13.44 -9.68
N GLY A 41 -6.50 -12.42 -9.03
CA GLY A 41 -5.70 -11.46 -9.77
C GLY A 41 -4.53 -12.16 -10.45
N CYS A 42 -3.61 -11.41 -11.04
CA CYS A 42 -2.25 -11.94 -11.18
C CYS A 42 -1.63 -12.13 -9.78
N ALA A 43 -2.21 -13.04 -8.98
CA ALA A 43 -1.76 -13.51 -7.70
C ALA A 43 -0.49 -14.31 -7.97
N GLY A 44 0.60 -13.92 -7.32
CA GLY A 44 1.62 -14.92 -7.04
C GLY A 44 0.90 -16.08 -6.35
N LYS A 45 1.25 -17.31 -6.70
CA LYS A 45 0.66 -18.57 -6.22
C LYS A 45 0.80 -18.81 -4.71
N ASP A 46 0.99 -17.76 -3.92
CA ASP A 46 1.40 -17.80 -2.52
C ASP A 46 0.23 -17.46 -1.57
N GLY A 47 -0.98 -17.29 -2.10
CA GLY A 47 -2.20 -17.03 -1.33
C GLY A 47 -3.00 -18.31 -1.13
N GLN A 48 -2.52 -19.23 -0.30
CA GLN A 48 -3.35 -20.35 0.14
C GLN A 48 -4.62 -19.78 0.80
N ALA A 49 -5.80 -20.20 0.33
CA ALA A 49 -7.06 -19.91 0.99
C ALA A 49 -7.05 -20.59 2.37
N GLU A 50 -6.72 -19.84 3.41
CA GLU A 50 -6.86 -20.26 4.81
C GLU A 50 -8.34 -20.18 5.23
N ASP A 51 -9.18 -21.05 4.66
CA ASP A 51 -10.38 -21.69 5.25
C ASP A 51 -11.29 -22.26 4.15
N PRO A 52 -11.37 -23.59 3.95
CA PRO A 52 -12.19 -24.20 2.90
C PRO A 52 -13.69 -24.34 3.24
N GLU A 53 -14.12 -24.09 4.49
CA GLU A 53 -15.51 -24.41 4.92
C GLU A 53 -16.56 -23.30 4.66
N ASN A 54 -16.20 -22.17 4.06
CA ASN A 54 -17.14 -21.05 3.88
C ASN A 54 -17.26 -20.59 2.42
N LEU A 55 -17.35 -21.54 1.48
CA LEU A 55 -17.27 -21.26 0.04
C LEU A 55 -18.63 -20.96 -0.63
N GLU A 56 -19.76 -21.39 -0.07
CA GLU A 56 -21.06 -21.24 -0.75
C GLU A 56 -21.73 -19.86 -0.58
N ASN A 57 -21.39 -19.09 0.47
CA ASN A 57 -22.04 -17.80 0.75
C ASN A 57 -21.12 -16.57 0.55
N ASN A 58 -19.88 -16.74 0.09
CA ASN A 58 -18.80 -15.78 0.37
C ASN A 58 -17.95 -15.31 -0.82
N LYS A 59 -18.52 -15.21 -2.03
CA LYS A 59 -17.79 -14.58 -3.17
C LYS A 59 -17.39 -13.11 -2.90
N THR A 60 -17.98 -12.47 -1.89
CA THR A 60 -17.78 -11.05 -1.56
C THR A 60 -16.67 -10.78 -0.54
N HIS A 61 -16.07 -11.80 0.09
CA HIS A 61 -14.99 -11.62 1.08
C HIS A 61 -13.66 -12.29 0.70
N ALA A 62 -13.43 -12.52 -0.60
CA ALA A 62 -12.14 -13.01 -1.08
C ALA A 62 -10.99 -12.08 -0.63
N VAL A 63 -9.95 -12.67 -0.05
CA VAL A 63 -8.69 -11.98 0.28
C VAL A 63 -7.85 -11.95 -0.99
N LEU A 64 -7.53 -10.74 -1.45
CA LEU A 64 -6.71 -10.52 -2.64
C LEU A 64 -5.29 -10.21 -2.21
N THR A 65 -4.33 -10.98 -2.73
CA THR A 65 -2.89 -10.81 -2.47
C THR A 65 -2.14 -10.58 -3.77
N HIS A 66 -1.32 -9.52 -3.80
CA HIS A 66 -0.56 -9.14 -5.00
C HIS A 66 0.86 -8.70 -4.65
N ARG A 67 1.80 -8.99 -5.54
CA ARG A 67 3.19 -8.54 -5.45
C ARG A 67 3.55 -7.62 -6.62
N ARG A 68 4.26 -6.53 -6.31
CA ARG A 68 4.81 -5.60 -7.31
C ARG A 68 6.16 -5.06 -6.85
N ASP A 69 7.11 -5.00 -7.77
CA ASP A 69 8.37 -4.33 -7.52
C ASP A 69 8.16 -2.83 -7.29
N LYS A 70 8.94 -2.25 -6.39
CA LYS A 70 8.88 -0.83 -6.05
C LYS A 70 9.51 -0.01 -7.18
N GLY A 71 8.69 0.35 -8.16
CA GLY A 71 9.08 1.20 -9.28
C GLY A 71 9.01 2.71 -9.00
N PHE A 72 8.67 3.12 -7.78
CA PHE A 72 8.38 4.52 -7.47
C PHE A 72 9.03 4.99 -6.16
N TYR A 73 9.82 6.06 -6.24
CA TYR A 73 10.52 6.64 -5.09
C TYR A 73 9.55 7.44 -4.21
N VAL A 74 9.34 6.97 -2.99
CA VAL A 74 8.35 7.52 -2.05
C VAL A 74 8.94 8.04 -0.74
N SER A 75 10.14 7.60 -0.35
CA SER A 75 10.71 7.91 0.96
C SER A 75 12.25 7.89 0.92
N PRO A 76 12.93 8.83 1.61
CA PRO A 76 14.38 8.86 1.74
C PRO A 76 14.93 7.86 2.77
N PHE A 77 14.10 7.01 3.37
CA PHE A 77 14.54 6.04 4.38
C PHE A 77 14.47 4.59 3.89
N ILE A 78 13.91 4.35 2.71
CA ILE A 78 13.67 3.01 2.17
C ILE A 78 14.21 2.96 0.74
N GLY A 79 15.12 2.02 0.46
CA GLY A 79 15.71 1.82 -0.87
C GLY A 79 14.70 1.43 -1.94
N MET A 80 15.16 1.44 -3.20
CA MET A 80 14.35 1.12 -4.39
C MET A 80 14.29 -0.38 -4.69
N ALA A 81 15.28 -1.17 -4.28
CA ALA A 81 15.31 -2.63 -4.44
C ALA A 81 14.40 -3.31 -3.41
N MET A 82 13.09 -3.14 -3.57
CA MET A 82 12.05 -3.63 -2.64
C MET A 82 10.83 -4.14 -3.41
N GLN A 83 10.05 -5.00 -2.78
CA GLN A 83 8.76 -5.45 -3.28
C GLN A 83 7.62 -4.99 -2.38
N TYR A 84 6.55 -4.50 -2.99
CA TYR A 84 5.25 -4.31 -2.36
C TYR A 84 4.46 -5.61 -2.38
N ARG A 85 4.02 -6.05 -1.20
CA ARG A 85 2.99 -7.09 -1.05
C ARG A 85 1.71 -6.45 -0.53
N PHE A 86 0.71 -6.35 -1.40
CA PHE A 86 -0.63 -5.87 -1.06
C PHE A 86 -1.49 -7.05 -0.62
N ARG A 87 -2.15 -6.93 0.53
CA ARG A 87 -3.16 -7.87 1.02
C ARG A 87 -4.40 -7.09 1.41
N LEU A 88 -5.53 -7.36 0.79
CA LEU A 88 -6.78 -6.65 1.07
C LEU A 88 -7.99 -7.56 0.93
N ARG A 89 -9.15 -7.07 1.35
CA ARG A 89 -10.44 -7.70 1.09
C ARG A 89 -11.28 -6.78 0.22
N VAL A 90 -12.12 -7.37 -0.63
CA VAL A 90 -13.16 -6.61 -1.33
C VAL A 90 -14.02 -5.88 -0.28
N PRO A 91 -14.19 -4.56 -0.37
CA PRO A 91 -14.80 -3.78 0.70
C PRO A 91 -16.29 -4.05 0.76
N GLY A 92 -16.73 -4.59 1.91
CA GLY A 92 -18.13 -4.67 2.32
C GLY A 92 -18.40 -3.71 3.47
N GLU A 93 -18.85 -4.25 4.60
CA GLU A 93 -19.04 -3.47 5.84
C GLU A 93 -17.72 -3.07 6.53
N LYS A 94 -16.62 -3.74 6.19
CA LYS A 94 -15.28 -3.44 6.71
C LYS A 94 -14.31 -3.25 5.54
N LEU A 95 -13.49 -2.21 5.65
CA LEU A 95 -12.30 -2.01 4.82
C LEU A 95 -11.09 -2.56 5.57
N SER A 96 -10.26 -3.35 4.89
CA SER A 96 -8.96 -3.77 5.40
C SER A 96 -7.97 -3.87 4.24
N VAL A 97 -6.93 -3.05 4.31
CA VAL A 97 -5.83 -3.00 3.34
C VAL A 97 -4.53 -3.06 4.13
N MET A 98 -3.67 -4.02 3.80
CA MET A 98 -2.35 -4.18 4.36
C MET A 98 -1.32 -4.15 3.23
N ILE A 99 -0.22 -3.45 3.47
CA ILE A 99 0.89 -3.33 2.55
C ILE A 99 2.15 -3.67 3.32
N ARG A 100 2.92 -4.59 2.78
CA ARG A 100 4.25 -4.91 3.28
C ARG A 100 5.30 -4.51 2.25
N GLU A 101 6.35 -3.84 2.68
CA GLU A 101 7.56 -3.60 1.88
C GLU A 101 8.67 -4.54 2.37
N THR A 102 9.14 -5.42 1.49
CA THR A 102 10.17 -6.42 1.80
C THR A 102 11.40 -6.23 0.91
N ALA A 103 12.60 -6.34 1.50
CA ALA A 103 13.88 -6.29 0.76
C ALA A 103 14.27 -7.63 0.13
N SER A 104 13.85 -8.73 0.74
CA SER A 104 14.06 -10.13 0.33
C SER A 104 12.80 -10.93 0.68
N GLU A 105 12.71 -12.17 0.20
CA GLU A 105 11.63 -13.10 0.60
C GLU A 105 11.84 -13.71 2.00
N GLU A 106 12.98 -13.46 2.63
CA GLU A 106 13.30 -13.90 3.99
C GLU A 106 12.40 -13.24 5.05
N ALA A 107 12.06 -13.99 6.09
CA ALA A 107 11.11 -13.57 7.13
C ALA A 107 11.55 -12.32 7.91
N ASP A 108 12.86 -12.01 7.95
CA ASP A 108 13.43 -10.87 8.67
C ASP A 108 13.72 -9.66 7.76
N ALA A 109 13.24 -9.70 6.51
CA ALA A 109 13.47 -8.64 5.51
C ALA A 109 12.27 -7.65 5.38
N GLU A 110 11.29 -7.71 6.28
CA GLU A 110 10.15 -6.79 6.33
C GLU A 110 10.59 -5.41 6.87
N LEU A 111 10.60 -4.40 6.00
CA LEU A 111 11.01 -3.04 6.38
C LEU A 111 9.85 -2.16 6.83
N LEU A 112 8.68 -2.35 6.22
CA LEU A 112 7.51 -1.52 6.50
C LEU A 112 6.22 -2.33 6.38
N ILE A 113 5.36 -2.14 7.37
CA ILE A 113 3.98 -2.62 7.35
C ILE A 113 3.05 -1.41 7.50
N ALA A 114 2.22 -1.16 6.50
CA ALA A 114 1.17 -0.16 6.56
C ALA A 114 -0.19 -0.86 6.52
N THR A 115 -1.06 -0.54 7.47
CA THR A 115 -2.41 -1.10 7.55
C THR A 115 -3.44 0.02 7.63
N LEU A 116 -4.44 -0.04 6.74
CA LEU A 116 -5.62 0.81 6.75
C LEU A 116 -6.85 -0.06 7.02
N THR A 117 -7.55 0.22 8.12
CA THR A 117 -8.84 -0.40 8.42
C THR A 117 -9.94 0.65 8.56
N GLY A 118 -11.17 0.24 8.27
CA GLY A 118 -12.33 1.12 8.37
C GLY A 118 -13.63 0.35 8.50
N GLN A 119 -14.64 1.00 9.07
CA GLN A 119 -16.02 0.49 9.09
C GLN A 119 -16.86 1.34 8.15
N ARG A 120 -17.70 0.69 7.35
CA ARG A 120 -18.65 1.37 6.48
C ARG A 120 -19.64 2.14 7.34
N ARG A 121 -19.85 3.41 7.00
CA ARG A 121 -20.90 4.25 7.59
C ARG A 121 -21.69 4.87 6.44
N PRO A 122 -23.03 4.78 6.45
CA PRO A 122 -23.85 5.46 5.46
C PRO A 122 -23.58 6.97 5.47
N LEU A 123 -23.53 7.58 4.29
CA LEU A 123 -23.38 9.02 4.11
C LEU A 123 -24.71 9.73 4.43
N ARG A 124 -25.07 9.80 5.71
CA ARG A 124 -26.22 10.57 6.20
C ARG A 124 -25.74 11.93 6.71
N ASP A 125 -26.61 12.94 6.66
CA ASP A 125 -26.31 14.30 7.10
C ASP A 125 -25.73 14.34 8.52
N ARG A 126 -26.32 13.58 9.45
CA ARG A 126 -25.84 13.47 10.84
C ARG A 126 -24.43 12.89 10.92
N THR A 127 -24.14 11.89 10.10
CA THR A 127 -22.82 11.24 10.04
C THR A 127 -21.78 12.21 9.47
N LEU A 128 -22.14 12.98 8.43
CA LEU A 128 -21.29 14.01 7.84
C LEU A 128 -21.03 15.18 8.80
N LEU A 129 -22.06 15.65 9.51
CA LEU A 129 -21.92 16.72 10.50
C LEU A 129 -21.03 16.30 11.68
N LEU A 130 -21.24 15.09 12.22
CA LEU A 130 -20.40 14.56 13.29
C LEU A 130 -18.96 14.36 12.83
N ALA A 131 -18.76 13.88 11.61
CA ALA A 131 -17.46 13.80 10.97
C ALA A 131 -16.77 15.17 10.90
N PHE A 132 -17.48 16.19 10.38
CA PHE A 132 -16.97 17.55 10.24
C PHE A 132 -16.47 18.13 11.57
N ILE A 133 -17.17 17.87 12.68
CA ILE A 133 -16.78 18.35 14.01
C ILE A 133 -15.61 17.53 14.58
N ARG A 134 -15.59 16.20 14.37
CA ARG A 134 -14.65 15.29 15.03
C ARG A 134 -13.29 15.17 14.34
N TYR A 135 -13.24 15.25 13.02
CA TYR A 135 -11.99 15.15 12.27
C TYR A 135 -10.96 16.27 12.51
N PRO A 136 -11.30 17.56 12.67
CA PRO A 136 -10.30 18.59 12.97
C PRO A 136 -9.61 18.35 14.32
N LEU A 137 -10.34 17.92 15.34
CA LEU A 137 -9.77 17.60 16.66
C LEU A 137 -8.80 16.40 16.60
N MET A 138 -9.15 15.37 15.82
CA MET A 138 -8.26 14.24 15.58
C MET A 138 -6.99 14.64 14.82
N THR A 139 -7.13 15.52 13.82
CA THR A 139 -6.01 16.02 13.02
C THR A 139 -5.01 16.79 13.88
N LEU A 140 -5.49 17.68 14.76
CA LEU A 140 -4.63 18.42 15.68
C LEU A 140 -3.86 17.49 16.62
N LYS A 141 -4.53 16.48 17.18
CA LYS A 141 -3.90 15.47 18.06
C LYS A 141 -2.80 14.69 17.33
N VAL A 142 -3.06 14.25 16.09
CA VAL A 142 -2.07 13.52 15.28
C VAL A 142 -0.89 14.42 14.94
N MET A 143 -1.13 15.66 14.51
CA MET A 143 -0.06 16.61 14.23
C MET A 143 0.82 16.84 15.45
N ALA A 144 0.24 17.09 16.63
CA ALA A 144 1.00 17.24 17.87
C ALA A 144 1.86 16.00 18.17
N GLY A 145 1.32 14.79 17.99
CA GLY A 145 2.05 13.54 18.17
C GLY A 145 3.22 13.37 17.18
N ILE A 146 3.02 13.72 15.91
CA ILE A 146 4.07 13.66 14.88
C ILE A 146 5.22 14.64 15.22
N HIS A 147 4.90 15.87 15.63
CA HIS A 147 5.93 16.85 15.99
C HIS A 147 6.73 16.42 17.23
N PHE A 148 6.06 15.81 18.21
CA PHE A 148 6.73 15.27 19.39
C PHE A 148 7.70 14.14 19.05
N GLU A 149 7.31 13.19 18.20
CA GLU A 149 8.19 12.08 17.80
C GLU A 149 9.30 12.55 16.85
N ALA A 150 9.03 13.50 15.95
CA ALA A 150 10.06 14.12 15.11
C ALA A 150 11.14 14.82 15.95
N LEU A 151 10.75 15.56 16.99
CA LEU A 151 11.68 16.18 17.94
C LEU A 151 12.50 15.11 18.70
N ARG A 152 11.86 14.00 19.07
CA ARG A 152 12.52 12.88 19.75
C ARG A 152 13.52 12.15 18.83
N LEU A 153 13.20 11.96 17.56
CA LEU A 153 14.09 11.37 16.55
C LEU A 153 15.25 12.31 16.20
N TRP A 154 14.98 13.61 16.11
CA TRP A 154 16.03 14.62 15.94
C TRP A 154 17.04 14.56 17.09
N ARG A 155 16.56 14.42 18.32
CA ARG A 155 17.42 14.21 19.50
C ARG A 155 18.22 12.90 19.46
N LYS A 156 17.82 11.93 18.62
CA LYS A 156 18.48 10.61 18.46
C LYS A 156 19.35 10.50 17.20
N GLY A 157 19.40 11.52 16.33
CA GLY A 157 20.30 11.57 15.17
C GLY A 157 19.94 10.63 14.01
N ALA A 158 18.72 10.73 13.47
CA ALA A 158 18.28 9.91 12.33
C ALA A 158 19.09 10.19 11.03
N THR A 159 19.44 9.12 10.30
CA THR A 159 20.20 9.15 9.03
C THR A 159 19.26 9.30 7.83
N PHE A 160 19.66 10.08 6.81
CA PHE A 160 18.86 10.41 5.61
C PHE A 160 19.53 9.91 4.32
N TYR A 161 18.78 9.34 3.38
CA TYR A 161 19.28 9.01 2.03
C TYR A 161 18.73 9.99 0.98
N SER A 162 19.57 10.50 0.07
CA SER A 162 19.19 11.50 -0.92
C SER A 162 18.83 10.88 -2.29
N ARG A 163 18.03 11.59 -3.08
CA ARG A 163 17.64 11.18 -4.45
C ARG A 163 18.85 11.01 -5.37
N ASP A 164 19.86 11.85 -5.22
CA ASP A 164 21.05 11.87 -6.08
C ASP A 164 21.94 10.65 -5.85
N SER A 165 22.00 10.13 -4.62
CA SER A 165 22.70 8.87 -4.33
C SER A 165 22.06 7.64 -4.98
N LEU A 166 20.78 7.69 -5.34
CA LEU A 166 20.06 6.57 -5.97
C LEU A 166 20.13 6.61 -7.50
N ALA A 167 20.26 7.78 -8.11
CA ALA A 167 20.50 7.92 -9.54
C ALA A 167 21.93 7.46 -9.93
N ALA A 168 22.92 7.71 -9.06
CA ALA A 168 24.31 7.31 -9.28
C ALA A 168 24.50 5.77 -9.30
N GLY A 169 23.82 5.04 -8.39
CA GLY A 169 23.87 3.57 -8.37
C GLY A 169 23.19 2.91 -9.58
N GLN A 170 22.26 3.60 -10.25
CA GLN A 170 21.64 3.13 -11.49
C GLN A 170 22.54 3.33 -12.72
N SER A 171 23.44 4.32 -12.72
CA SER A 171 24.45 4.48 -13.79
C SER A 171 25.56 3.44 -13.71
N GLU A 172 25.99 3.04 -12.51
CA GLU A 172 27.04 2.02 -12.35
C GLU A 172 26.54 0.61 -12.72
N GLN A 173 25.36 0.19 -12.23
CA GLN A 173 24.80 -1.14 -12.56
C GLN A 173 24.45 -1.31 -14.05
N LYS A 174 24.12 -0.22 -14.76
CA LYS A 174 23.89 -0.26 -16.21
C LYS A 174 25.19 -0.32 -17.03
N SER A 175 26.32 0.11 -16.47
CA SER A 175 27.63 0.07 -17.13
C SER A 175 28.34 -1.30 -17.01
N GLU A 176 28.12 -2.03 -15.92
CA GLU A 176 28.64 -3.41 -15.76
C GLU A 176 27.92 -4.44 -16.64
N GLN A 177 26.61 -4.30 -16.87
CA GLN A 177 25.87 -5.22 -17.75
C GLN A 177 26.18 -5.06 -19.25
N VAL A 178 26.80 -3.97 -19.68
CA VAL A 178 27.14 -3.75 -21.11
C VAL A 178 28.56 -4.21 -21.46
N THR A 179 29.42 -4.46 -20.47
CA THR A 179 30.84 -4.82 -20.69
C THR A 179 31.13 -6.32 -20.53
N GLY A 180 30.16 -7.12 -20.08
CA GLY A 180 30.27 -8.58 -20.00
C GLY A 180 29.78 -9.28 -21.27
N ARG A 181 30.57 -9.26 -22.34
CA ARG A 181 30.41 -10.14 -23.50
C ARG A 181 31.68 -10.95 -23.70
#